data_AF-A0A7K1RD90-F1
#
_entry.id   AF-A0A7K1RD90-F1
#
_cell.length_a   1.000
_cell.length_b   1.000
_cell.length_c   1.000
_cell.angle_alpha   90.00
_cell.angle_beta   90.00
_cell.angle_gamma   90.00
#
_symmetry.space_group_name_H-M   'P 1'
#
loop_
_entity.id
_entity.type
_entity.pdbx_description
1 polymer ?
#
loop_
_entity_poly.entity_id
_entity_poly.type
_entity_poly.pdbx_seq_one_letter_code
_entity_poly.pdbx_strand_id
1 'polypeptide(L)' 'MSDTETITVGRDGLTLSGVLARHYRQVIAGACEQVWSLNQDLARKGAEVPRGTVLTVPTKDALSTDTTDSKVTGLFD' A
#
# COMPACT_ATOMS: atom_id res chain seq x y z
N MET A 1 11.98 -1.40 -14.64
CA MET A 1 10.93 -0.39 -14.41
C MET A 1 10.80 -0.26 -12.91
N SER A 2 10.61 0.94 -12.36
CA SER A 2 10.47 1.06 -10.90
C SER A 2 9.13 0.45 -10.48
N ASP A 3 9.17 -0.55 -9.60
CA ASP A 3 7.98 -1.26 -9.11
C ASP A 3 7.13 -0.42 -8.13
N THR A 4 7.58 0.79 -7.82
CA THR A 4 6.95 1.75 -6.92
C THR A 4 6.73 3.10 -7.60
N GLU A 5 5.68 3.80 -7.17
CA GLU A 5 5.31 5.14 -7.59
C GLU A 5 5.02 6.02 -6.36
N THR A 6 5.03 7.34 -6.55
CA THR A 6 4.77 8.28 -5.46
C THR A 6 3.44 8.98 -5.67
N ILE A 7 2.57 8.95 -4.65
CA ILE A 7 1.25 9.57 -4.68
C ILE A 7 1.12 10.62 -3.58
N THR A 8 0.37 11.68 -3.86
CA THR A 8 0.06 12.73 -2.87
C THR A 8 -1.36 12.57 -2.38
N VAL A 9 -1.54 12.54 -1.06
CA VAL A 9 -2.87 12.44 -0.44
C VAL A 9 -3.65 13.73 -0.66
N GLY A 10 -4.70 13.66 -1.48
CA GLY A 10 -5.50 14.83 -1.87
C GLY A 10 -6.63 15.22 -0.91
N ARG A 11 -6.90 14.44 0.14
CA ARG A 11 -7.96 14.72 1.13
C ARG A 11 -7.49 14.42 2.54
N ASP A 12 -7.96 15.21 3.48
CA ASP A 12 -7.68 15.05 4.90
C ASP A 12 -8.54 13.94 5.54
N GLY A 13 -8.08 13.35 6.64
CA GLY A 13 -8.82 12.32 7.39
C GLY A 13 -8.99 10.99 6.66
N LEU A 14 -8.15 10.68 5.67
CA LEU A 14 -8.16 9.37 5.02
C LEU A 14 -7.19 8.41 5.72
N THR A 15 -7.67 7.20 5.99
CA THR A 15 -6.79 6.09 6.38
C THR A 15 -5.99 5.62 5.17
N LEU A 16 -4.84 4.98 5.43
CA LEU A 16 -4.00 4.42 4.36
C LEU A 16 -4.81 3.50 3.43
N SER A 17 -5.60 2.60 3.99
CA SER A 17 -6.45 1.69 3.23
C SER A 17 -7.44 2.43 2.33
N GLY A 18 -8.00 3.55 2.79
CA GLY A 18 -8.90 4.39 1.99
C GLY A 18 -8.18 5.10 0.84
N VAL A 19 -6.94 5.57 1.07
CA VAL A 19 -6.10 6.15 0.02
C VAL A 19 -5.78 5.10 -1.05
N LEU A 20 -5.31 3.92 -0.65
CA LEU A 20 -4.95 2.83 -1.56
C LEU A 20 -6.15 2.30 -2.33
N ALA A 21 -7.28 2.07 -1.66
CA ALA A 21 -8.51 1.61 -2.31
C ALA A 21 -8.98 2.58 -3.41
N ARG A 22 -8.81 3.89 -3.19
CA ARG A 22 -9.16 4.91 -4.18
C ARG A 22 -8.14 5.01 -5.31
N HIS A 23 -6.85 4.88 -4.99
CA HIS A 23 -5.77 4.92 -5.98
C HIS A 23 -5.83 3.72 -6.93
N TYR A 24 -5.91 2.50 -6.41
CA TYR A 24 -6.00 1.27 -7.22
C TYR A 24 -7.41 0.98 -7.76
N ARG A 25 -8.41 1.77 -7.33
CA ARG A 25 -9.85 1.52 -7.53
C ARG A 25 -10.31 0.12 -7.08
N GLN A 26 -9.55 -0.49 -6.17
CA GLN A 26 -9.74 -1.85 -5.70
C GLN A 26 -9.06 -1.99 -4.32
N VAL A 27 -9.64 -2.79 -3.44
CA VAL A 27 -8.98 -3.19 -2.19
C VAL A 27 -8.07 -4.38 -2.51
N ILE A 28 -6.77 -4.22 -2.29
CA ILE A 28 -5.75 -5.26 -2.48
C ILE A 28 -5.24 -5.65 -1.09
N ALA A 29 -5.37 -6.92 -0.73
CA ALA A 29 -4.80 -7.45 0.52
C ALA A 29 -3.27 -7.42 0.44
N GLY A 30 -2.57 -7.15 1.55
CA GLY A 30 -1.11 -6.99 1.55
C GLY A 30 -0.61 -5.60 1.12
N ALA A 31 -1.43 -4.80 0.42
CA ALA A 31 -1.01 -3.48 -0.06
C ALA A 31 -0.68 -2.51 1.07
N CYS A 32 -1.45 -2.56 2.16
CA CYS A 32 -1.17 -1.70 3.31
C CYS A 32 0.18 -2.06 3.97
N GLU A 33 0.49 -3.35 4.10
CA GLU A 33 1.74 -3.83 4.71
C GLU A 33 2.98 -3.47 3.87
N GLN A 34 2.89 -3.62 2.54
CA GLN A 34 3.96 -3.18 1.63
C GLN A 34 4.16 -1.65 1.72
N VAL A 35 3.08 -0.87 1.70
CA VAL A 35 3.16 0.59 1.80
C VAL A 35 3.71 1.03 3.16
N TRP A 36 3.36 0.35 4.25
CA TRP A 36 3.99 0.59 5.55
C TRP A 36 5.49 0.30 5.55
N SER A 37 5.90 -0.79 4.90
CA SER A 37 7.31 -1.15 4.77
C SER A 37 8.09 -0.11 3.96
N LEU A 38 7.48 0.44 2.91
CA LEU A 38 8.07 1.49 2.07
C LEU A 38 8.08 2.88 2.73
N ASN A 39 7.19 3.13 3.68
CA ASN A 39 7.03 4.41 4.35
C ASN A 39 7.08 4.23 5.87
N GLN A 40 8.24 3.88 6.41
CA GLN A 40 8.36 3.67 7.86
C GLN A 40 8.07 4.93 8.68
N ASP A 41 8.30 6.12 8.12
CA ASP A 41 7.94 7.39 8.76
C ASP A 41 6.42 7.62 8.84
N LEU A 42 5.63 6.93 8.03
CA LEU A 42 4.16 6.99 8.05
C LEU A 42 3.62 6.36 9.35
N ALA A 43 4.27 5.30 9.84
CA ALA A 43 3.92 4.67 11.12
C ALA A 43 4.04 5.64 12.30
N ARG A 44 4.90 6.67 12.20
CA ARG A 44 5.04 7.73 13.21
C ARG A 44 3.93 8.78 13.15
N LYS A 45 3.22 8.89 12.01
CA LYS A 45 2.14 9.88 11.81
C LYS A 45 0.80 9.43 12.38
N GLY A 46 0.63 8.14 12.68
CA GLY A 46 -0.59 7.57 13.27
C GLY A 46 -1.51 6.93 12.25
N ALA A 47 -2.76 6.67 12.64
CA ALA A 47 -3.74 5.91 11.85
C ALA A 47 -4.28 6.68 10.62
N GLU A 48 -4.23 8.01 10.66
CA GLU A 48 -4.75 8.89 9.62
C GLU A 48 -3.61 9.55 8.84
N VAL A 49 -3.77 9.63 7.52
CA VAL A 49 -2.78 10.26 6.64
C VAL A 49 -3.23 11.69 6.34
N PRO A 50 -2.48 12.72 6.81
CA PRO A 50 -2.87 14.11 6.58
C PRO A 50 -2.79 14.49 5.11
N ARG A 51 -3.59 15.46 4.69
CA ARG A 51 -3.55 15.94 3.29
C ARG A 51 -2.16 16.47 2.93
N GLY A 52 -1.78 16.30 1.68
CA GLY A 52 -0.45 16.69 1.17
C GLY A 52 0.67 15.75 1.59
N THR A 53 0.39 14.68 2.35
CA THR A 53 1.38 13.65 2.61
C THR A 53 1.74 12.94 1.32
N VAL A 54 3.04 12.83 1.07
CA VAL A 54 3.61 12.12 -0.07
C VAL A 54 3.88 10.69 0.37
N LEU A 55 3.31 9.73 -0.34
CA LEU A 55 3.39 8.30 -0.06
C LEU A 55 4.05 7.56 -1.21
N THR A 56 5.02 6.71 -0.90
CA THR A 56 5.57 5.75 -1.86
C THR A 56 4.73 4.49 -1.85
N VAL A 57 4.07 4.16 -2.95
CA VAL A 57 3.21 2.99 -3.06
C VAL A 57 3.72 2.05 -4.15
N PRO A 58 3.52 0.73 -4.04
CA PRO A 58 3.82 -0.17 -5.14
C PRO A 58 2.89 0.10 -6.33
N THR A 59 3.35 -0.19 -7.54
CA THR A 59 2.46 -0.22 -8.71
C THR A 59 1.50 -1.41 -8.61
N LYS A 60 0.35 -1.31 -9.27
CA LYS A 60 -0.66 -2.40 -9.27
C LYS A 60 -0.09 -3.74 -9.77
N ASP A 61 0.82 -3.69 -10.74
CA ASP A 61 1.50 -4.85 -11.30
C ASP A 61 2.42 -5.55 -10.27
N ALA A 62 3.22 -4.76 -9.54
CA ALA A 62 4.08 -5.25 -8.48
C ALA A 62 3.28 -5.92 -7.36
N LEU A 63 2.16 -5.32 -6.96
CA LEU A 63 1.23 -5.86 -5.97
C LEU A 63 0.56 -7.18 -6.40
N SER A 64 0.20 -7.28 -7.68
CA SER A 64 -0.45 -8.47 -8.23
C SER A 64 0.52 -9.66 -8.33
N THR A 65 1.81 -9.37 -8.52
CA THR A 65 2.87 -10.38 -8.58
C THR A 65 3.17 -10.94 -7.19
N ASP A 66 3.25 -10.09 -6.17
CA ASP A 66 3.53 -10.49 -4.79
C ASP A 66 2.39 -11.30 -4.14
N THR A 67 1.14 -10.97 -4.48
CA THR A 67 -0.04 -11.73 -4.02
C THR A 67 -0.08 -13.15 -4.60
N THR A 68 0.49 -13.34 -5.80
CA THR A 68 0.56 -14.66 -6.46
C THR A 68 1.70 -15.51 -5.92
N ASP A 69 2.78 -14.90 -5.42
CA ASP A 69 3.93 -15.61 -4.84
C ASP A 69 3.67 -16.08 -3.40
N SER A 70 2.68 -15.50 -2.72
CA SER A 70 2.14 -16.03 -1.44
C SER A 70 1.25 -17.28 -1.63
N LYS A 71 1.53 -18.10 -2.66
CA LYS A 71 0.92 -19.42 -2.79
C LYS A 71 1.54 -20.30 -1.71
N VAL A 72 0.87 -20.34 -0.55
CA VAL A 72 1.08 -21.25 0.58
C VAL A 72 1.59 -22.60 0.07
N THR A 73 2.90 -22.76 0.05
CA THR A 73 3.58 -24.03 -0.24
C THR A 73 4.09 -24.51 1.10
N GLY A 74 3.26 -25.27 1.82
CA GLY A 74 3.70 -25.89 3.07
C GLY A 74 2.61 -25.99 4.14
N LEU A 75 1.42 -26.46 3.81
CA LEU A 75 0.48 -26.89 4.85
C LEU A 75 -0.33 -28.13 4.45
N PHE A 76 0.36 -29.15 3.95
CA PHE A 76 -0.09 -30.53 3.98
C PHE A 76 1.17 -31.40 4.12
N ASP A 77 1.62 -31.60 5.36
CA ASP A 77 2.41 -32.77 5.76
C ASP A 77 1.43 -33.82 6.31
#